data_AF-A0A839N5J7-F1
#
_entry.id   AF-A0A839N5J7-F1
#
_cell.length_a   1.000
_cell.length_b   1.000
_cell.length_c   1.000
_cell.angle_alpha   90.00
_cell.angle_beta   90.00
_cell.angle_gamma   90.00
#
_symmetry.space_group_name_H-M   'P 1'
#
loop_
_entity.id
_entity.type
_entity.pdbx_description
1 polymer ?
#
loop_
_entity_poly.entity_id
_entity_poly.type
_entity_poly.pdbx_seq_one_letter_code
_entity_poly.pdbx_strand_id
1 'polypeptide(L)'
;MRAGVVSRSHWVRLVAALPAAALIAVLPVAPASATGGSAGGSCAASTTTGWRSPLQQRYVITSRFGYRTDPISHVYQLHAGVDLAMLPGPGPVVAADAGTVVRVGPYGGLGNEVTIQHADGVQTLYGHMAYTAAGLKPGMHVAAGRVLGQEGSTGASTGPHLHFEVHVNGKPVDPIPFMAAHGVPLDGTVKSTAAPTAFDLPAAGEPRRASLHQNALPVPAALMSLYLGASQKYGVPWPLLAGVGMEETAQGRNNHTSSAGAKGLMQFMPGTFARYGVDGDGDGRADILNDADSVYSAANALRAWGVTQGASGVRRALFSYNHADWYVNDVLHYAAEYAEGSGGFACSDSSSVPAGSRQAATAVAWGKGQVGHPYRFGAEGPDAWDSSAFVQAAYAKSGIQLPRTAAQQRDWLASGHGTRIEPGDERPGDLIFEDSYLGPDKVGYVMLVTDPQAQRAVAAQNPRLNVSYTTYAGARQTRHIFEIWRVRTPTATSHR
;
A
#
# COMPACT_ATOMS: atom_id res chain seq x y z
N MET A 1 43.39 -70.25 3.67
CA MET A 1 43.07 -71.46 2.87
C MET A 1 42.21 -71.04 1.68
N ARG A 2 42.69 -71.31 0.45
CA ARG A 2 42.00 -71.44 -0.87
C ARG A 2 41.04 -70.32 -1.34
N ALA A 3 40.93 -69.92 -2.61
CA ALA A 3 41.70 -69.99 -3.87
C ALA A 3 40.79 -69.41 -4.99
N GLY A 4 41.38 -68.89 -6.07
CA GLY A 4 40.72 -68.64 -7.38
C GLY A 4 41.09 -67.27 -7.98
N VAL A 5 42.20 -67.05 -8.73
CA VAL A 5 42.58 -67.52 -10.10
C VAL A 5 41.54 -67.05 -11.15
N VAL A 6 41.85 -66.27 -12.21
CA VAL A 6 42.52 -66.60 -13.51
C VAL A 6 42.78 -65.26 -14.27
N SER A 7 44.03 -64.83 -14.59
CA SER A 7 44.81 -64.96 -15.86
C SER A 7 44.20 -64.31 -17.13
N ARG A 8 44.71 -63.15 -17.59
CA ARG A 8 45.71 -62.89 -18.68
C ARG A 8 45.35 -63.35 -20.11
N SER A 9 45.42 -62.40 -21.04
CA SER A 9 45.85 -62.57 -22.44
C SER A 9 45.87 -61.19 -23.15
N HIS A 10 46.70 -60.83 -24.14
CA HIS A 10 48.08 -61.09 -24.55
C HIS A 10 48.22 -60.40 -25.94
N TRP A 11 49.24 -59.55 -26.17
CA TRP A 11 50.00 -59.37 -27.46
C TRP A 11 49.27 -58.80 -28.71
N VAL A 12 49.82 -58.08 -29.71
CA VAL A 12 51.05 -57.28 -29.99
C VAL A 12 50.95 -56.82 -31.47
N ARG A 13 51.43 -55.59 -31.81
CA ARG A 13 52.00 -55.14 -33.12
C ARG A 13 51.06 -55.10 -34.37
N LEU A 14 51.24 -54.34 -35.46
CA LEU A 14 52.21 -53.37 -36.02
C LEU A 14 51.43 -52.66 -37.19
N VAL A 15 51.48 -51.32 -37.37
CA VAL A 15 52.16 -50.57 -38.45
C VAL A 15 51.33 -50.12 -39.67
N ALA A 16 51.47 -48.81 -39.96
CA ALA A 16 51.34 -48.04 -41.22
C ALA A 16 49.99 -48.06 -41.97
N ALA A 17 49.51 -47.03 -42.67
CA ALA A 17 50.07 -45.77 -43.17
C ALA A 17 48.94 -44.73 -43.34
N LEU A 18 49.35 -43.46 -43.34
CA LEU A 18 48.63 -42.21 -43.66
C LEU A 18 48.01 -42.21 -45.09
N PRO A 19 47.03 -41.33 -45.46
CA PRO A 19 47.14 -39.87 -45.34
C PRO A 19 45.88 -39.02 -45.01
N ALA A 20 46.19 -37.82 -44.48
CA ALA A 20 45.67 -36.45 -44.74
C ALA A 20 44.14 -36.24 -44.98
N ALA A 21 43.46 -35.20 -44.47
CA ALA A 21 43.88 -33.88 -44.02
C ALA A 21 42.76 -33.19 -43.19
N ALA A 22 43.22 -32.26 -42.32
CA ALA A 22 42.66 -30.93 -41.99
C ALA A 22 41.27 -30.82 -41.34
N LEU A 23 41.01 -29.94 -40.35
CA LEU A 23 41.75 -28.99 -39.51
C LEU A 23 40.74 -28.70 -38.35
N ILE A 24 41.11 -28.38 -37.10
CA ILE A 24 41.34 -27.01 -36.60
C ILE A 24 41.98 -27.16 -35.21
N ALA A 25 43.08 -26.43 -35.01
CA ALA A 25 43.94 -26.51 -33.84
C ALA A 25 43.44 -25.65 -32.67
N VAL A 26 43.46 -26.26 -31.49
CA VAL A 26 43.42 -25.64 -30.16
C VAL A 26 44.86 -25.43 -29.71
N LEU A 27 45.24 -24.27 -29.19
CA LEU A 27 46.45 -24.12 -28.38
C LEU A 27 46.30 -23.03 -27.30
N PRO A 28 47.10 -23.10 -26.22
CA PRO A 28 46.65 -22.92 -24.84
C PRO A 28 47.26 -21.71 -24.12
N VAL A 29 46.81 -21.51 -22.88
CA VAL A 29 47.08 -20.38 -21.98
C VAL A 29 48.31 -20.62 -21.09
N ALA A 30 49.12 -19.54 -20.90
CA ALA A 30 49.75 -19.05 -19.64
C ALA A 30 51.17 -18.46 -19.90
N PRO A 31 51.81 -17.69 -18.98
CA PRO A 31 51.36 -16.56 -18.15
C PRO A 31 52.37 -15.36 -18.13
N ALA A 32 51.96 -14.14 -17.69
CA ALA A 32 52.83 -13.07 -17.14
C ALA A 32 51.94 -11.94 -16.54
N SER A 33 51.92 -11.75 -15.22
CA SER A 33 52.74 -10.84 -14.38
C SER A 33 52.14 -9.44 -14.21
N ALA A 34 51.96 -9.08 -12.94
CA ALA A 34 51.20 -7.96 -12.41
C ALA A 34 51.92 -6.60 -12.43
N THR A 35 51.16 -5.52 -12.61
CA THR A 35 51.31 -4.25 -11.89
C THR A 35 49.98 -3.49 -11.81
N GLY A 36 49.47 -3.29 -10.60
CA GLY A 36 48.82 -2.07 -10.08
C GLY A 36 47.58 -1.49 -10.76
N GLY A 37 46.43 -1.55 -10.06
CA GLY A 37 45.31 -0.64 -10.28
C GLY A 37 43.96 -1.22 -9.86
N SER A 38 43.59 -1.07 -8.58
CA SER A 38 42.21 -1.30 -8.13
C SER A 38 41.25 -0.38 -8.88
N ALA A 39 40.37 -0.97 -9.68
CA ALA A 39 39.14 -0.32 -10.12
C ALA A 39 37.97 -1.26 -9.74
N GLY A 40 37.32 -0.92 -8.63
CA GLY A 40 36.02 -1.49 -8.29
C GLY A 40 35.02 -1.08 -9.36
N GLY A 41 34.56 -2.04 -10.16
CA GLY A 41 33.43 -1.87 -11.05
C GLY A 41 32.14 -1.79 -10.22
N SER A 42 31.80 -0.59 -9.79
CA SER A 42 30.46 -0.27 -9.32
C SER A 42 29.48 -0.54 -10.45
N CYS A 43 28.44 -1.33 -10.16
CA CYS A 43 27.26 -1.39 -11.00
C CYS A 43 26.69 0.02 -11.08
N ALA A 44 26.93 0.72 -12.20
CA ALA A 44 26.24 1.94 -12.51
C ALA A 44 24.75 1.60 -12.65
N ALA A 45 23.98 1.94 -11.61
CA ALA A 45 22.54 1.96 -11.68
C ALA A 45 22.16 2.80 -12.90
N SER A 46 21.36 2.23 -13.80
CA SER A 46 20.79 2.97 -14.91
C SER A 46 19.92 4.09 -14.32
N THR A 47 20.48 5.31 -14.22
CA THR A 47 19.76 6.50 -13.79
C THR A 47 18.84 6.90 -14.92
N THR A 48 17.59 6.48 -14.87
CA THR A 48 16.53 7.14 -15.63
C THR A 48 16.47 8.58 -15.14
N THR A 49 17.04 9.48 -15.94
CA THR A 49 17.02 10.93 -15.72
C THR A 49 15.64 11.45 -16.09
N GLY A 50 15.02 12.22 -15.21
CA GLY A 50 13.74 12.85 -15.48
C GLY A 50 12.95 13.11 -14.20
N TRP A 51 12.55 14.37 -14.04
CA TRP A 51 11.68 14.77 -12.95
C TRP A 51 10.35 14.01 -13.00
N ARG A 52 9.81 13.69 -11.82
CA ARG A 52 8.50 13.06 -11.65
C ARG A 52 7.82 13.50 -10.37
N SER A 53 6.52 13.21 -10.26
CA SER A 53 5.77 13.54 -9.04
C SER A 53 6.34 12.74 -7.85
N PRO A 54 6.53 13.39 -6.68
CA PRO A 54 6.98 12.71 -5.48
C PRO A 54 5.89 11.84 -4.83
N LEU A 55 4.66 11.86 -5.38
CA LEU A 55 3.51 11.07 -4.93
C LEU A 55 3.12 10.07 -6.01
N GLN A 56 2.63 8.89 -5.62
CA GLN A 56 2.28 7.80 -6.57
C GLN A 56 0.78 7.58 -6.72
N GLN A 57 -0.04 8.39 -6.05
CA GLN A 57 -1.48 8.38 -6.17
C GLN A 57 -2.03 9.79 -6.13
N ARG A 58 -3.31 9.95 -6.45
CA ARG A 58 -4.00 11.24 -6.44
C ARG A 58 -3.74 11.98 -5.12
N TYR A 59 -3.57 13.30 -5.18
CA TYR A 59 -3.29 14.11 -4.01
C TYR A 59 -4.00 15.46 -4.13
N VAL A 60 -4.03 16.21 -3.04
CA VAL A 60 -4.46 17.60 -3.02
C VAL A 60 -3.37 18.47 -2.43
N ILE A 61 -3.27 19.69 -2.94
CA ILE A 61 -2.43 20.71 -2.32
C ILE A 61 -3.19 21.25 -1.11
N THR A 62 -2.72 20.94 0.09
CA THR A 62 -3.29 21.44 1.35
C THR A 62 -2.69 22.79 1.73
N SER A 63 -1.47 23.08 1.28
CA SER A 63 -0.86 24.39 1.42
C SER A 63 0.17 24.67 0.34
N ARG A 64 0.31 25.95 -0.01
CA ARG A 64 1.24 26.42 -1.04
C ARG A 64 2.50 27.02 -0.41
N PHE A 65 3.54 27.13 -1.22
CA PHE A 65 4.74 27.89 -0.89
C PHE A 65 4.40 29.37 -0.64
N GLY A 66 5.12 30.00 0.28
CA GLY A 66 5.03 31.44 0.53
C GLY A 66 4.88 31.81 2.01
N TYR A 67 4.89 33.11 2.29
CA TYR A 67 4.73 33.59 3.66
C TYR A 67 3.31 33.37 4.16
N ARG A 68 3.20 32.74 5.33
CA ARG A 68 1.92 32.53 6.02
C ARG A 68 2.14 32.55 7.53
N THR A 69 1.06 32.72 8.28
CA THR A 69 1.06 32.41 9.70
C THR A 69 1.16 30.90 9.84
N ASP A 70 2.24 30.42 10.45
CA ASP A 70 2.45 29.01 10.69
C ASP A 70 1.35 28.45 11.61
N PRO A 71 0.68 27.35 11.24
CA PRO A 71 -0.45 26.84 11.99
C PRO A 71 -0.08 26.25 13.35
N ILE A 72 1.22 26.04 13.63
CA ILE A 72 1.73 25.43 14.86
C ILE A 72 2.44 26.47 15.72
N SER A 73 3.38 27.23 15.16
CA SER A 73 4.11 28.26 15.91
C SER A 73 3.35 29.58 16.03
N HIS A 74 2.31 29.79 15.22
CA HIS A 74 1.58 31.05 15.08
C HIS A 74 2.45 32.26 14.68
N VAL A 75 3.66 32.00 14.19
CA VAL A 75 4.58 33.03 13.70
C VAL A 75 4.39 33.21 12.20
N TYR A 76 4.43 34.46 11.73
CA TYR A 76 4.45 34.76 10.29
C TYR A 76 5.83 34.43 9.72
N GLN A 77 5.93 33.34 8.98
CA GLN A 77 7.18 32.82 8.44
C GLN A 77 6.99 32.25 7.03
N LEU A 78 8.11 32.04 6.33
CA LEU A 78 8.09 31.41 5.02
C LEU A 78 7.74 29.93 5.16
N HIS A 79 6.69 29.50 4.48
CA HIS A 79 6.46 28.10 4.18
C HIS A 79 7.32 27.73 2.96
N ALA A 80 8.45 27.08 3.22
CA ALA A 80 9.52 26.84 2.23
C ALA A 80 9.22 25.71 1.22
N GLY A 81 8.03 25.11 1.30
CA GLY A 81 7.60 24.02 0.44
C GLY A 81 6.11 24.07 0.08
N VAL A 82 5.63 22.97 -0.47
CA VAL A 82 4.21 22.71 -0.76
C VAL A 82 3.75 21.51 0.07
N ASP A 83 2.57 21.61 0.67
CA ASP A 83 1.97 20.52 1.44
C ASP A 83 1.02 19.74 0.53
N LEU A 84 1.29 18.44 0.36
CA LEU A 84 0.62 17.55 -0.57
C LEU A 84 0.06 16.35 0.20
N ALA A 85 -1.27 16.29 0.35
CA ALA A 85 -1.93 15.17 1.03
C ALA A 85 -2.41 14.13 0.01
N MET A 86 -1.95 12.89 0.10
CA MET A 86 -2.43 11.85 -0.82
C MET A 86 -3.85 11.40 -0.45
N LEU A 87 -4.59 11.04 -1.49
CA LEU A 87 -5.95 10.54 -1.42
C LEU A 87 -5.98 9.08 -1.91
N PRO A 88 -6.76 8.20 -1.25
CA PRO A 88 -7.68 8.47 -0.13
C PRO A 88 -7.03 8.50 1.26
N GLY A 89 -5.72 8.30 1.35
CA GLY A 89 -4.96 8.34 2.60
C GLY A 89 -3.46 8.26 2.32
N PRO A 90 -2.62 8.08 3.35
CA PRO A 90 -1.18 8.14 3.19
C PRO A 90 -0.64 7.11 2.18
N GLY A 91 0.16 7.58 1.23
CA GLY A 91 0.77 6.73 0.20
C GLY A 91 2.30 6.80 0.16
N PRO A 92 2.94 6.04 -0.74
CA PRO A 92 4.39 6.00 -0.85
C PRO A 92 4.94 7.32 -1.41
N VAL A 93 5.98 7.83 -0.75
CA VAL A 93 6.76 9.00 -1.18
C VAL A 93 7.99 8.52 -1.93
N VAL A 94 8.28 9.13 -3.07
CA VAL A 94 9.35 8.71 -3.98
C VAL A 94 10.25 9.87 -4.37
N ALA A 95 11.48 9.58 -4.79
CA ALA A 95 12.40 10.57 -5.31
C ALA A 95 11.84 11.24 -6.57
N ALA A 96 11.77 12.58 -6.55
CA ALA A 96 11.32 13.40 -7.66
C ALA A 96 12.28 13.35 -8.85
N ASP A 97 13.58 13.18 -8.62
CA ASP A 97 14.59 12.93 -9.66
C ASP A 97 15.74 12.08 -9.11
N ALA A 98 16.62 11.59 -9.97
CA ALA A 98 17.84 10.89 -9.57
C ALA A 98 18.79 11.83 -8.80
N GLY A 99 19.51 11.30 -7.82
CA GLY A 99 20.41 12.12 -7.01
C GLY A 99 21.11 11.34 -5.91
N THR A 100 21.76 12.08 -5.01
CA THR A 100 22.46 11.54 -3.84
C THR A 100 21.71 11.94 -2.60
N VAL A 101 21.34 10.97 -1.78
CA VAL A 101 20.74 11.22 -0.47
C VAL A 101 21.77 11.94 0.40
N VAL A 102 21.42 13.10 0.92
CA VAL A 102 22.30 13.88 1.83
C VAL A 102 21.82 13.81 3.28
N ARG A 103 20.54 13.47 3.50
CA ARG A 103 19.94 13.33 4.83
C ARG A 103 18.79 12.34 4.83
N VAL A 104 18.64 11.61 5.93
CA VAL A 104 17.56 10.66 6.20
C VAL A 104 17.31 10.64 7.71
N GLY A 105 16.06 10.74 8.14
CA GLY A 105 15.64 10.53 9.54
C GLY A 105 14.99 11.75 10.17
N PRO A 106 14.87 11.81 11.51
CA PRO A 106 14.25 12.93 12.20
C PRO A 106 15.04 14.24 12.06
N TYR A 107 14.38 15.33 11.66
CA TYR A 107 14.99 16.65 11.56
C TYR A 107 14.02 17.78 11.88
N GLY A 108 14.16 18.31 13.10
CA GLY A 108 13.42 19.50 13.55
C GLY A 108 11.91 19.42 13.27
N GLY A 109 11.38 20.51 12.72
CA GLY A 109 9.96 20.61 12.36
C GLY A 109 9.53 19.69 11.22
N LEU A 110 10.45 19.22 10.37
CA LEU A 110 10.12 18.33 9.24
C LEU A 110 9.84 16.88 9.68
N GLY A 111 10.04 16.52 10.95
CA GLY A 111 9.81 15.14 11.40
C GLY A 111 10.76 14.18 10.70
N ASN A 112 10.28 13.02 10.28
CA ASN A 112 11.09 12.12 9.45
C ASN A 112 11.20 12.71 8.05
N GLU A 113 12.42 13.06 7.66
CA GLU A 113 12.71 13.65 6.38
C GLU A 113 13.77 12.87 5.59
N VAL A 114 13.70 13.04 4.27
CA VAL A 114 14.78 12.69 3.35
C VAL A 114 15.15 13.94 2.57
N THR A 115 16.43 14.15 2.34
CA THR A 115 16.92 15.21 1.43
C THR A 115 17.78 14.57 0.35
N ILE A 116 17.53 14.93 -0.90
CA ILE A 116 18.28 14.45 -2.06
C ILE A 116 18.94 15.65 -2.77
N GLN A 117 20.24 15.54 -3.00
CA GLN A 117 21.00 16.42 -3.87
C GLN A 117 20.95 15.90 -5.31
N HIS A 118 20.48 16.73 -6.22
CA HIS A 118 20.43 16.47 -7.66
C HIS A 118 21.56 17.22 -8.38
N ALA A 119 21.58 17.11 -9.71
CA ALA A 119 22.44 17.92 -10.56
C ALA A 119 22.10 19.43 -10.44
N ASP A 120 22.98 20.27 -10.98
CA ASP A 120 22.76 21.71 -11.16
C ASP A 120 22.40 22.50 -9.88
N GLY A 121 22.89 22.02 -8.73
CA GLY A 121 22.69 22.68 -7.44
C GLY A 121 21.27 22.58 -6.90
N VAL A 122 20.44 21.68 -7.43
CA VAL A 122 19.06 21.46 -6.98
C VAL A 122 19.03 20.44 -5.83
N GLN A 123 18.26 20.73 -4.78
CA GLN A 123 17.93 19.77 -3.72
C GLN A 123 16.41 19.62 -3.60
N THR A 124 15.96 18.43 -3.26
CA THR A 124 14.57 18.17 -2.85
C THR A 124 14.51 17.65 -1.42
N LEU A 125 13.55 18.14 -0.65
CA LEU A 125 13.28 17.70 0.71
C LEU A 125 11.88 17.10 0.79
N TYR A 126 11.77 15.99 1.52
CA TYR A 126 10.54 15.23 1.71
C TYR A 126 10.31 15.14 3.22
N GLY A 127 9.36 15.90 3.75
CA GLY A 127 9.08 16.02 5.18
C GLY A 127 7.77 15.37 5.62
N HIS A 128 7.61 15.31 6.94
CA HIS A 128 6.49 14.74 7.69
C HIS A 128 6.22 13.25 7.43
N MET A 129 7.18 12.49 6.88
CA MET A 129 6.96 11.09 6.54
C MET A 129 6.65 10.24 7.79
N ALA A 130 5.79 9.23 7.64
CA ALA A 130 5.50 8.28 8.71
C ALA A 130 6.75 7.46 9.06
N TYR A 131 7.46 7.01 8.04
CA TYR A 131 8.75 6.34 8.14
C TYR A 131 9.58 6.60 6.87
N THR A 132 10.90 6.43 6.97
CA THR A 132 11.82 6.38 5.83
C THR A 132 12.06 4.93 5.43
N ALA A 133 12.25 4.68 4.13
CA ALA A 133 12.44 3.32 3.62
C ALA A 133 13.75 2.69 4.15
N ALA A 134 13.70 1.40 4.47
CA ALA A 134 14.84 0.69 5.04
C ALA A 134 16.09 0.76 4.14
N GLY A 135 17.25 0.97 4.76
CA GLY A 135 18.55 1.01 4.08
C GLY A 135 18.91 2.34 3.41
N LEU A 136 18.01 3.33 3.41
CA LEU A 136 18.33 4.71 3.03
C LEU A 136 19.36 5.30 4.00
N LYS A 137 20.42 5.89 3.45
CA LYS A 137 21.48 6.54 4.21
C LYS A 137 22.11 7.68 3.41
N PRO A 138 22.68 8.70 4.08
CA PRO A 138 23.48 9.71 3.42
C PRO A 138 24.60 9.11 2.57
N GLY A 139 24.87 9.72 1.42
CA GLY A 139 25.82 9.25 0.40
C GLY A 139 25.27 8.20 -0.57
N MET A 140 24.04 7.70 -0.36
CA MET A 140 23.43 6.73 -1.27
C MET A 140 22.91 7.40 -2.54
N HIS A 141 23.28 6.87 -3.71
CA HIS A 141 22.66 7.28 -4.98
C HIS A 141 21.28 6.63 -5.14
N VAL A 142 20.30 7.41 -5.57
CA VAL A 142 18.93 6.95 -5.85
C VAL A 142 18.53 7.39 -7.25
N ALA A 143 17.76 6.54 -7.94
CA ALA A 143 17.11 6.91 -9.20
C ALA A 143 15.81 7.67 -8.92
N ALA A 144 15.35 8.43 -9.92
CA ALA A 144 14.00 9.00 -9.91
C ALA A 144 12.97 7.88 -9.65
N GLY A 145 12.04 8.13 -8.74
CA GLY A 145 10.99 7.17 -8.39
C GLY A 145 11.36 6.13 -7.36
N ARG A 146 12.59 6.13 -6.84
CA ARG A 146 12.95 5.31 -5.68
C ARG A 146 12.04 5.66 -4.50
N VAL A 147 11.40 4.66 -3.90
CA VAL A 147 10.64 4.81 -2.64
C VAL A 147 11.56 5.32 -1.54
N LEU A 148 11.17 6.44 -0.95
CA LEU A 148 11.85 7.14 0.13
C LEU A 148 11.21 6.87 1.49
N GLY A 149 9.93 6.55 1.50
CA GLY A 149 9.14 6.37 2.71
C GLY A 149 7.65 6.40 2.43
N GLN A 150 6.87 6.66 3.47
CA GLN A 150 5.43 6.86 3.37
C GLN A 150 5.07 8.26 3.89
N GLU A 151 4.09 8.89 3.25
CA GLU A 151 3.44 10.10 3.78
C GLU A 151 3.01 9.89 5.23
N GLY A 152 3.12 10.93 6.05
CA GLY A 152 2.73 10.84 7.44
C GLY A 152 2.44 12.19 8.05
N SER A 153 2.53 12.24 9.38
CA SER A 153 2.26 13.44 10.18
C SER A 153 3.31 13.61 11.29
N THR A 154 4.57 13.33 11.00
CA THR A 154 5.66 13.43 12.00
C THR A 154 6.23 14.85 12.06
N GLY A 155 6.84 15.23 13.20
CA GLY A 155 7.34 16.58 13.41
C GLY A 155 6.21 17.60 13.61
N ALA A 156 6.41 18.81 13.11
CA ALA A 156 5.45 19.90 13.19
C ALA A 156 4.42 19.79 12.05
N SER A 157 3.46 18.88 12.21
CA SER A 157 2.38 18.64 11.23
C SER A 157 1.00 18.60 11.90
N THR A 158 -0.02 19.11 11.21
CA THR A 158 -1.42 19.13 11.68
C THR A 158 -2.25 17.96 11.16
N GLY A 159 -1.67 17.09 10.32
CA GLY A 159 -2.32 15.89 9.78
C GLY A 159 -1.50 15.27 8.64
N PRO A 160 -1.88 14.08 8.14
CA PRO A 160 -1.10 13.41 7.10
C PRO A 160 -0.95 14.23 5.82
N HIS A 161 0.28 14.57 5.48
CA HIS A 161 0.69 15.18 4.21
C HIS A 161 2.20 15.04 3.99
N LEU A 162 2.63 15.11 2.74
CA LEU A 162 4.02 15.30 2.37
C LEU A 162 4.32 16.80 2.33
N HIS A 163 5.26 17.26 3.14
CA HIS A 163 5.87 18.58 2.93
C HIS A 163 7.01 18.43 1.93
N PHE A 164 6.86 19.02 0.74
CA PHE A 164 7.83 18.90 -0.34
C PHE A 164 8.49 20.25 -0.60
N GLU A 165 9.81 20.34 -0.45
CA GLU A 165 10.58 21.54 -0.76
C GLU A 165 11.49 21.30 -1.96
N VAL A 166 11.72 22.36 -2.73
CA VAL A 166 12.76 22.42 -3.77
C VAL A 166 13.68 23.58 -3.44
N HIS A 167 14.99 23.33 -3.43
CA HIS A 167 16.01 24.34 -3.21
C HIS A 167 16.91 24.41 -4.43
N VAL A 168 17.20 25.62 -4.90
CA VAL A 168 18.14 25.87 -6.00
C VAL A 168 19.29 26.70 -5.46
N ASN A 169 20.50 26.15 -5.51
CA ASN A 169 21.71 26.77 -4.94
C ASN A 169 21.54 27.17 -3.46
N GLY A 170 20.88 26.29 -2.69
CA GLY A 170 20.64 26.48 -1.25
C GLY A 170 19.53 27.45 -0.88
N LYS A 171 18.75 27.96 -1.84
CA LYS A 171 17.59 28.83 -1.58
C LYS A 171 16.29 28.07 -1.89
N PRO A 172 15.30 28.09 -0.98
CA PRO A 172 13.99 27.49 -1.26
C PRO A 172 13.28 28.26 -2.38
N VAL A 173 12.71 27.52 -3.33
CA VAL A 173 11.90 28.03 -4.44
C VAL A 173 10.53 27.35 -4.42
N ASP A 174 9.52 27.97 -5.04
CA ASP A 174 8.19 27.38 -5.12
C ASP A 174 8.23 26.06 -5.93
N PRO A 175 7.92 24.91 -5.31
CA PRO A 175 7.94 23.62 -5.98
C PRO A 175 6.94 23.51 -7.14
N ILE A 176 5.81 24.24 -7.10
CA ILE A 176 4.76 24.12 -8.11
C ILE A 176 5.25 24.59 -9.50
N PRO A 177 5.71 25.83 -9.69
CA PRO A 177 6.24 26.29 -10.97
C PRO A 177 7.57 25.60 -11.32
N PHE A 178 8.39 25.24 -10.34
CA PHE A 178 9.63 24.50 -10.58
C PHE A 178 9.33 23.15 -11.25
N MET A 179 8.48 22.33 -10.64
CA MET A 179 8.16 21.00 -11.15
C MET A 179 7.42 21.08 -12.49
N ALA A 180 6.54 22.08 -12.67
CA ALA A 180 5.88 22.33 -13.94
C ALA A 180 6.87 22.65 -15.09
N ALA A 181 7.90 23.46 -14.82
CA ALA A 181 8.96 23.75 -15.79
C ALA A 181 9.78 22.51 -16.19
N HIS A 182 9.79 21.49 -15.32
CA HIS A 182 10.42 20.19 -15.56
C HIS A 182 9.43 19.12 -16.07
N GLY A 183 8.26 19.53 -16.57
CA GLY A 183 7.27 18.64 -17.20
C GLY A 183 6.34 17.90 -16.23
N VAL A 184 6.38 18.23 -14.94
CA VAL A 184 5.64 17.57 -13.86
C VAL A 184 4.79 18.59 -13.10
N PRO A 185 3.63 19.02 -13.64
CA PRO A 185 2.75 19.91 -12.90
C PRO A 185 2.26 19.26 -11.60
N LEU A 186 2.39 19.97 -10.48
CA LEU A 186 1.82 19.57 -9.19
C LEU A 186 0.35 20.02 -9.11
N ASP A 187 -0.52 19.43 -9.92
CA ASP A 187 -1.93 19.85 -10.09
C ASP A 187 -2.94 18.97 -9.33
N GLY A 188 -2.46 18.06 -8.49
CA GLY A 188 -3.29 17.10 -7.76
C GLY A 188 -3.61 15.82 -8.55
N THR A 189 -3.18 15.75 -9.81
CA THR A 189 -3.11 14.51 -10.57
C THR A 189 -1.67 14.00 -10.59
N VAL A 190 -1.50 12.67 -10.57
CA VAL A 190 -0.19 12.08 -10.82
C VAL A 190 -0.09 11.91 -12.33
N LYS A 191 0.63 12.81 -13.01
CA LYS A 191 1.13 12.47 -14.34
C LYS A 191 2.15 11.36 -14.15
N SER A 192 1.70 10.14 -14.40
CA SER A 192 2.55 8.95 -14.45
C SER A 192 3.57 9.13 -15.58
N THR A 193 4.70 9.75 -15.28
CA THR A 193 5.95 9.25 -15.87
C THR A 193 6.30 8.04 -15.02
N ALA A 194 5.75 6.91 -15.44
CA ALA A 194 6.08 5.60 -14.92
C ALA A 194 7.61 5.53 -14.82
N ALA A 195 8.13 5.28 -13.61
CA ALA A 195 9.44 4.64 -13.55
C ALA A 195 9.32 3.40 -14.42
N PRO A 196 10.28 3.11 -15.33
CA PRO A 196 10.11 2.04 -16.29
C PRO A 196 9.79 0.76 -15.53
N THR A 197 8.58 0.24 -15.74
CA THR A 197 8.29 -1.15 -15.44
C THR A 197 9.39 -1.95 -16.10
N ALA A 198 10.01 -2.85 -15.34
CA ALA A 198 11.19 -3.60 -15.79
C ALA A 198 10.97 -4.37 -17.11
N PHE A 199 9.72 -4.49 -17.57
CA PHE A 199 9.29 -4.91 -18.91
C PHE A 199 7.76 -4.69 -19.02
N ASP A 200 7.24 -4.54 -20.24
CA ASP A 200 5.79 -4.36 -20.49
C ASP A 200 5.00 -5.63 -20.20
N LEU A 201 3.83 -5.50 -19.56
CA LEU A 201 2.90 -6.62 -19.40
C LEU A 201 2.23 -6.93 -20.74
N PRO A 202 2.13 -8.21 -21.14
CA PRO A 202 1.36 -8.57 -22.32
C PRO A 202 -0.12 -8.30 -22.11
N ALA A 203 -0.83 -7.96 -23.20
CA ALA A 203 -2.28 -7.87 -23.18
C ALA A 203 -2.92 -9.21 -22.76
N ALA A 204 -4.08 -9.12 -22.11
CA ALA A 204 -4.93 -10.27 -21.85
C ALA A 204 -5.31 -10.97 -23.16
N GLY A 205 -5.30 -12.30 -23.15
CA GLY A 205 -5.75 -13.12 -24.28
C GLY A 205 -7.14 -13.71 -24.01
N GLU A 206 -7.51 -14.71 -24.80
CA GLU A 206 -8.70 -15.55 -24.58
C GLU A 206 -8.28 -17.03 -24.49
N PRO A 207 -9.05 -17.89 -23.78
CA PRO A 207 -10.32 -17.59 -23.11
C PRO A 207 -10.13 -16.83 -21.78
N ARG A 208 -11.14 -16.07 -21.35
CA ARG A 208 -11.30 -15.51 -19.99
C ARG A 208 -12.47 -16.15 -19.24
N ARG A 209 -12.54 -16.01 -17.91
CA ARG A 209 -13.64 -16.55 -17.09
C ARG A 209 -14.11 -15.57 -16.03
N ALA A 210 -13.35 -15.38 -14.95
CA ALA A 210 -13.76 -14.54 -13.83
C ALA A 210 -13.91 -13.09 -14.27
N SER A 211 -12.97 -12.61 -15.07
CA SER A 211 -12.95 -11.23 -15.57
C SER A 211 -14.05 -10.89 -16.57
N LEU A 212 -14.82 -11.88 -17.05
CA LEU A 212 -16.01 -11.62 -17.88
C LEU A 212 -17.22 -11.15 -17.07
N HIS A 213 -17.22 -11.43 -15.76
CA HIS A 213 -18.37 -11.22 -14.89
C HIS A 213 -18.05 -10.46 -13.60
N GLN A 214 -16.76 -10.26 -13.31
CA GLN A 214 -16.28 -9.56 -12.13
C GLN A 214 -15.18 -8.58 -12.52
N ASN A 215 -15.41 -7.30 -12.26
CA ASN A 215 -14.41 -6.24 -12.47
C ASN A 215 -13.34 -6.26 -11.36
N ALA A 216 -12.17 -5.68 -11.62
CA ALA A 216 -11.15 -5.48 -10.60
C ALA A 216 -11.72 -4.74 -9.39
N LEU A 217 -11.55 -5.33 -8.21
CA LEU A 217 -11.97 -4.70 -6.96
C LEU A 217 -10.88 -3.76 -6.46
N PRO A 218 -11.24 -2.69 -5.72
CA PRO A 218 -10.27 -1.82 -5.10
C PRO A 218 -9.33 -2.59 -4.18
N VAL A 219 -8.02 -2.34 -4.31
CA VAL A 219 -7.00 -2.94 -3.45
C VAL A 219 -7.02 -2.24 -2.08
N PRO A 220 -7.17 -2.99 -0.96
CA PRO A 220 -7.06 -2.41 0.38
C PRO A 220 -5.68 -1.76 0.60
N ALA A 221 -5.64 -0.64 1.33
CA ALA A 221 -4.39 0.13 1.53
C ALA A 221 -3.25 -0.68 2.19
N ALA A 222 -3.60 -1.54 3.17
CA ALA A 222 -2.64 -2.44 3.80
C ALA A 222 -2.02 -3.41 2.78
N LEU A 223 -2.84 -3.96 1.90
CA LEU A 223 -2.41 -4.89 0.87
C LEU A 223 -1.62 -4.21 -0.26
N MET A 224 -2.01 -2.98 -0.64
CA MET A 224 -1.25 -2.18 -1.60
C MET A 224 0.21 -1.98 -1.17
N SER A 225 0.43 -1.74 0.14
CA SER A 225 1.78 -1.58 0.69
C SER A 225 2.62 -2.85 0.52
N LEU A 226 2.00 -4.03 0.65
CA LEU A 226 2.65 -5.32 0.42
C LEU A 226 2.98 -5.53 -1.06
N TYR A 227 2.04 -5.22 -1.97
CA TYR A 227 2.28 -5.33 -3.41
C TYR A 227 3.41 -4.42 -3.90
N LEU A 228 3.45 -3.18 -3.40
CA LEU A 228 4.51 -2.23 -3.76
C LEU A 228 5.87 -2.67 -3.21
N GLY A 229 5.93 -3.14 -1.96
CA GLY A 229 7.16 -3.64 -1.36
C GLY A 229 7.69 -4.90 -2.05
N ALA A 230 6.81 -5.86 -2.35
CA ALA A 230 7.16 -7.07 -3.10
C ALA A 230 7.58 -6.74 -4.54
N SER A 231 6.87 -5.82 -5.20
CA SER A 231 7.22 -5.31 -6.53
C SER A 231 8.64 -4.75 -6.57
N GLN A 232 8.98 -3.91 -5.58
CA GLN A 232 10.30 -3.32 -5.46
C GLN A 232 11.40 -4.37 -5.20
N LYS A 233 11.12 -5.38 -4.35
CA LYS A 233 12.10 -6.42 -3.99
C LYS A 233 12.39 -7.38 -5.14
N TYR A 234 11.37 -7.77 -5.90
CA TYR A 234 11.48 -8.84 -6.90
C TYR A 234 11.44 -8.35 -8.35
N GLY A 235 11.20 -7.05 -8.58
CA GLY A 235 11.10 -6.47 -9.93
C GLY A 235 9.89 -7.00 -10.69
N VAL A 236 8.79 -7.29 -9.98
CA VAL A 236 7.51 -7.75 -10.54
C VAL A 236 6.53 -6.59 -10.47
N PRO A 237 5.89 -6.16 -11.56
CA PRO A 237 4.97 -5.02 -11.50
C PRO A 237 3.85 -5.23 -10.45
N TRP A 238 3.62 -4.24 -9.59
CA TRP A 238 2.54 -4.32 -8.59
C TRP A 238 1.16 -4.59 -9.19
N PRO A 239 0.78 -4.10 -10.41
CA PRO A 239 -0.52 -4.43 -11.00
C PRO A 239 -0.64 -5.92 -11.30
N LEU A 240 0.46 -6.59 -11.64
CA LEU A 240 0.49 -8.03 -11.87
C LEU A 240 0.26 -8.80 -10.56
N LEU A 241 0.90 -8.37 -9.46
CA LEU A 241 0.66 -8.96 -8.13
C LEU A 241 -0.77 -8.74 -7.66
N ALA A 242 -1.32 -7.53 -7.88
CA ALA A 242 -2.70 -7.21 -7.59
C ALA A 242 -3.67 -8.03 -8.45
N GLY A 243 -3.35 -8.28 -9.72
CA GLY A 243 -4.14 -9.15 -10.61
C GLY A 243 -4.21 -10.58 -10.08
N VAL A 244 -3.10 -11.13 -9.60
CA VAL A 244 -3.08 -12.45 -8.94
C VAL A 244 -3.96 -12.43 -7.68
N GLY A 245 -3.77 -11.49 -6.76
CA GLY A 245 -4.60 -11.44 -5.54
C GLY A 245 -6.09 -11.15 -5.79
N MET A 246 -6.42 -10.48 -6.90
CA MET A 246 -7.79 -10.30 -7.37
C MET A 246 -8.41 -11.63 -7.80
N GLU A 247 -7.72 -12.39 -8.64
CA GLU A 247 -8.16 -13.68 -9.14
C GLU A 247 -8.26 -14.72 -8.01
N GLU A 248 -7.29 -14.74 -7.10
CA GLU A 248 -7.22 -15.77 -6.06
C GLU A 248 -8.25 -15.57 -4.94
N THR A 249 -8.42 -14.33 -4.46
CA THR A 249 -9.22 -14.07 -3.25
C THR A 249 -10.04 -12.79 -3.31
N ALA A 250 -10.13 -12.14 -4.47
CA ALA A 250 -10.77 -10.82 -4.59
C ALA A 250 -10.17 -9.82 -3.59
N GLN A 251 -8.83 -9.78 -3.51
CA GLN A 251 -8.07 -8.96 -2.56
C GLN A 251 -8.36 -9.32 -1.08
N GLY A 252 -8.45 -10.62 -0.79
CA GLY A 252 -8.66 -11.15 0.56
C GLY A 252 -10.12 -11.20 1.02
N ARG A 253 -11.08 -10.84 0.17
CA ARG A 253 -12.53 -10.93 0.50
C ARG A 253 -13.00 -12.39 0.60
N ASN A 254 -12.38 -13.27 -0.17
CA ASN A 254 -12.70 -14.70 -0.24
C ASN A 254 -11.49 -15.56 0.17
N ASN A 255 -10.87 -15.25 1.31
CA ASN A 255 -9.60 -15.86 1.76
C ASN A 255 -9.78 -17.19 2.51
N HIS A 256 -10.63 -18.08 2.00
CA HIS A 256 -10.80 -19.42 2.58
C HIS A 256 -9.79 -20.40 1.97
N THR A 257 -9.53 -21.52 2.66
CA THR A 257 -8.77 -22.61 2.05
C THR A 257 -9.57 -23.20 0.90
N SER A 258 -8.99 -23.27 -0.31
CA SER A 258 -9.69 -23.81 -1.48
C SER A 258 -9.95 -25.31 -1.33
N SER A 259 -10.86 -25.85 -2.13
CA SER A 259 -11.11 -27.30 -2.20
C SER A 259 -9.88 -28.10 -2.65
N ALA A 260 -8.95 -27.45 -3.36
CA ALA A 260 -7.67 -28.02 -3.75
C ALA A 260 -6.62 -27.96 -2.61
N GLY A 261 -6.92 -27.26 -1.51
CA GLY A 261 -6.04 -27.10 -0.35
C GLY A 261 -5.12 -25.87 -0.42
N ALA A 262 -5.37 -24.94 -1.35
CA ALA A 262 -4.64 -23.69 -1.44
C ALA A 262 -5.00 -22.74 -0.29
N LYS A 263 -4.04 -21.96 0.21
CA LYS A 263 -4.17 -21.17 1.44
C LYS A 263 -3.58 -19.78 1.29
N GLY A 264 -4.06 -18.87 2.15
CA GLY A 264 -3.56 -17.51 2.24
C GLY A 264 -4.09 -16.62 1.12
N LEU A 265 -3.74 -15.35 1.22
CA LEU A 265 -4.24 -14.29 0.34
C LEU A 265 -3.98 -14.56 -1.14
N MET A 266 -2.82 -15.14 -1.45
CA MET A 266 -2.40 -15.47 -2.81
C MET A 266 -2.66 -16.95 -3.16
N GLN A 267 -3.46 -17.66 -2.36
CA GLN A 267 -3.88 -19.06 -2.55
C GLN A 267 -2.74 -19.99 -2.98
N PHE A 268 -1.70 -20.05 -2.15
CA PHE A 268 -0.61 -20.98 -2.39
C PHE A 268 -0.98 -22.41 -2.01
N MET A 269 -0.56 -23.37 -2.83
CA MET A 269 -0.46 -24.76 -2.40
C MET A 269 0.67 -24.89 -1.36
N PRO A 270 0.48 -25.64 -0.25
CA PRO A 270 1.51 -25.78 0.79
C PRO A 270 2.87 -26.26 0.27
N GLY A 271 2.89 -27.16 -0.72
CA GLY A 271 4.14 -27.63 -1.35
C GLY A 271 4.85 -26.55 -2.16
N THR A 272 4.11 -25.67 -2.83
CA THR A 272 4.67 -24.51 -3.54
C THR A 272 5.21 -23.49 -2.56
N PHE A 273 4.46 -23.19 -1.49
CA PHE A 273 4.92 -22.29 -0.43
C PHE A 273 6.14 -22.83 0.31
N ALA A 274 6.26 -24.13 0.52
CA ALA A 274 7.47 -24.72 1.10
C ALA A 274 8.73 -24.49 0.25
N ARG A 275 8.56 -24.27 -1.07
CA ARG A 275 9.68 -24.04 -2.01
C ARG A 275 9.98 -22.56 -2.26
N TYR A 276 8.96 -21.72 -2.29
CA TYR A 276 9.08 -20.31 -2.67
C TYR A 276 8.68 -19.33 -1.55
N GLY A 277 8.23 -19.86 -0.41
CA GLY A 277 7.84 -19.13 0.78
C GLY A 277 8.97 -18.28 1.32
N VAL A 278 8.67 -17.04 1.66
CA VAL A 278 9.60 -16.09 2.26
C VAL A 278 8.90 -15.34 3.38
N ASP A 279 9.70 -14.98 4.38
CA ASP A 279 9.33 -14.05 5.44
C ASP A 279 9.24 -12.62 4.83
N GLY A 280 8.01 -12.15 4.67
CA GLY A 280 7.64 -10.92 3.99
C GLY A 280 7.55 -9.72 4.91
N ASP A 281 7.19 -9.93 6.19
CA ASP A 281 7.11 -8.86 7.21
C ASP A 281 8.33 -8.80 8.14
N GLY A 282 9.24 -9.78 8.07
CA GLY A 282 10.50 -9.83 8.79
C GLY A 282 10.36 -10.36 10.22
N ASP A 283 9.31 -11.11 10.54
CA ASP A 283 9.05 -11.64 11.89
C ASP A 283 9.90 -12.89 12.23
N GLY A 284 10.68 -13.39 11.28
CA GLY A 284 11.53 -14.57 11.38
C GLY A 284 10.85 -15.87 10.97
N ARG A 285 9.62 -15.83 10.45
CA ARG A 285 8.84 -16.98 10.00
C ARG A 285 8.25 -16.71 8.61
N ALA A 286 8.05 -17.79 7.85
CA ALA A 286 7.27 -17.74 6.62
C ALA A 286 5.98 -18.53 6.86
N ASP A 287 4.88 -17.83 7.11
CA ASP A 287 3.54 -18.37 7.30
C ASP A 287 2.66 -18.13 6.08
N ILE A 288 2.17 -19.21 5.47
CA ILE A 288 1.28 -19.16 4.31
C ILE A 288 -0.01 -18.39 4.57
N LEU A 289 -0.44 -18.24 5.83
CA LEU A 289 -1.64 -17.50 6.22
C LEU A 289 -1.38 -16.03 6.54
N ASN A 290 -0.12 -15.60 6.60
CA ASN A 290 0.24 -14.20 6.74
C ASN A 290 0.16 -13.51 5.37
N ASP A 291 -0.55 -12.39 5.28
CA ASP A 291 -0.76 -11.67 4.02
C ASP A 291 0.55 -11.15 3.42
N ALA A 292 1.50 -10.68 4.25
CA ALA A 292 2.79 -10.19 3.80
C ALA A 292 3.64 -11.33 3.24
N ASP A 293 3.74 -12.44 3.95
CA ASP A 293 4.47 -13.62 3.50
C ASP A 293 3.85 -14.18 2.22
N SER A 294 2.53 -14.27 2.15
CA SER A 294 1.82 -14.74 0.96
C SER A 294 2.12 -13.85 -0.27
N VAL A 295 2.10 -12.52 -0.12
CA VAL A 295 2.38 -11.58 -1.23
C VAL A 295 3.84 -11.62 -1.67
N TYR A 296 4.77 -11.59 -0.71
CA TYR A 296 6.20 -11.62 -1.02
C TYR A 296 6.62 -12.97 -1.61
N SER A 297 5.98 -14.06 -1.20
CA SER A 297 6.19 -15.41 -1.77
C SER A 297 5.65 -15.51 -3.18
N ALA A 298 4.51 -14.87 -3.50
CA ALA A 298 3.98 -14.78 -4.87
C ALA A 298 4.97 -14.08 -5.81
N ALA A 299 5.50 -12.93 -5.38
CA ALA A 299 6.50 -12.20 -6.15
C ALA A 299 7.81 -13.00 -6.32
N ASN A 300 8.26 -13.69 -5.27
CA ASN A 300 9.44 -14.56 -5.33
C ASN A 300 9.25 -15.74 -6.31
N ALA A 301 8.10 -16.42 -6.25
CA ALA A 301 7.77 -17.53 -7.14
C ALA A 301 7.71 -17.10 -8.61
N LEU A 302 6.99 -16.01 -8.91
CA LEU A 302 6.88 -15.46 -10.27
C LEU A 302 8.26 -15.07 -10.82
N ARG A 303 9.11 -14.45 -9.99
CA ARG A 303 10.49 -14.13 -10.38
C ARG A 303 11.30 -15.38 -10.69
N ALA A 304 11.20 -16.41 -9.85
CA ALA A 304 11.89 -17.69 -10.06
C ALA A 304 11.42 -18.41 -11.33
N TRP A 305 10.17 -18.26 -11.73
CA TRP A 305 9.60 -18.82 -12.97
C TRP A 305 9.86 -17.96 -14.21
N GLY A 306 10.61 -16.87 -14.07
CA GLY A 306 11.06 -16.07 -15.20
C GLY A 306 10.03 -15.06 -15.70
N VAL A 307 9.17 -14.53 -14.82
CA VAL A 307 8.21 -13.47 -15.15
C VAL A 307 8.88 -12.26 -15.83
N THR A 308 10.17 -12.04 -15.57
CA THR A 308 10.94 -10.93 -16.15
C THR A 308 11.59 -11.23 -17.50
N GLN A 309 11.28 -12.38 -18.11
CA GLN A 309 11.79 -12.78 -19.44
C GLN A 309 10.83 -12.32 -20.56
N GLY A 310 10.36 -11.07 -20.47
CA GLY A 310 9.40 -10.47 -21.40
C GLY A 310 8.02 -11.13 -21.40
N ALA A 311 7.19 -10.79 -22.38
CA ALA A 311 5.79 -11.22 -22.49
C ALA A 311 5.59 -12.75 -22.39
N SER A 312 6.49 -13.53 -23.00
CA SER A 312 6.43 -14.99 -22.93
C SER A 312 6.78 -15.53 -21.54
N GLY A 313 7.72 -14.88 -20.85
CA GLY A 313 8.07 -15.17 -19.46
C GLY A 313 6.91 -14.91 -18.50
N VAL A 314 6.20 -13.79 -18.69
CA VAL A 314 5.00 -13.47 -17.89
C VAL A 314 3.94 -14.56 -18.01
N ARG A 315 3.55 -14.91 -19.24
CA ARG A 315 2.53 -15.93 -19.48
C ARG A 315 2.93 -17.29 -18.91
N ARG A 316 4.21 -17.69 -19.07
CA ARG A 316 4.74 -18.94 -18.53
C ARG A 316 4.75 -18.96 -16.99
N ALA A 317 5.11 -17.84 -16.37
CA ALA A 317 5.13 -17.73 -14.91
C ALA A 317 3.71 -17.79 -14.33
N LEU A 318 2.74 -17.08 -14.93
CA LEU A 318 1.33 -17.18 -14.52
C LEU A 318 0.77 -18.59 -14.75
N PHE A 319 1.13 -19.24 -15.86
CA PHE A 319 0.74 -20.62 -16.12
C PHE A 319 1.37 -21.62 -15.12
N SER A 320 2.57 -21.31 -14.61
CA SER A 320 3.21 -22.09 -13.55
C SER A 320 2.53 -21.87 -12.19
N TYR A 321 1.91 -20.69 -12.00
CA TYR A 321 1.12 -20.37 -10.83
C TYR A 321 -0.18 -21.19 -10.82
N ASN A 322 -0.90 -21.18 -11.95
CA ASN A 322 -2.09 -21.97 -12.19
C ASN A 322 -2.09 -22.42 -13.66
N HIS A 323 -2.07 -23.74 -13.89
CA HIS A 323 -1.91 -24.37 -15.21
C HIS A 323 -3.16 -24.27 -16.10
N ALA A 324 -3.74 -23.07 -16.19
CA ALA A 324 -4.93 -22.76 -16.94
C ALA A 324 -4.72 -21.49 -17.76
N ASP A 325 -4.92 -21.57 -19.07
CA ASP A 325 -4.83 -20.40 -19.95
C ASP A 325 -5.84 -19.30 -19.57
N TRP A 326 -7.03 -19.69 -19.11
CA TRP A 326 -8.04 -18.74 -18.66
C TRP A 326 -7.60 -17.92 -17.45
N TYR A 327 -6.85 -18.54 -16.52
CA TYR A 327 -6.31 -17.85 -15.36
C TYR A 327 -5.25 -16.82 -15.77
N VAL A 328 -4.35 -17.21 -16.67
CA VAL A 328 -3.33 -16.29 -17.21
C VAL A 328 -3.98 -15.05 -17.81
N ASN A 329 -5.06 -15.24 -18.57
CA ASN A 329 -5.75 -14.16 -19.23
C ASN A 329 -6.59 -13.29 -18.27
N ASP A 330 -7.24 -13.87 -17.26
CA ASP A 330 -7.98 -13.13 -16.23
C ASP A 330 -7.03 -12.25 -15.40
N VAL A 331 -5.90 -12.80 -14.95
CA VAL A 331 -4.88 -12.05 -14.19
C VAL A 331 -4.32 -10.88 -15.02
N LEU A 332 -4.01 -11.10 -16.30
CA LEU A 332 -3.52 -10.03 -17.18
C LEU A 332 -4.58 -8.96 -17.44
N HIS A 333 -5.86 -9.34 -17.48
CA HIS A 333 -6.95 -8.38 -17.61
C HIS A 333 -7.04 -7.49 -16.35
N TYR A 334 -7.06 -8.08 -15.16
CA TYR A 334 -7.07 -7.32 -13.92
C TYR A 334 -5.82 -6.46 -13.75
N ALA A 335 -4.64 -6.98 -14.13
CA ALA A 335 -3.41 -6.21 -14.10
C ALA A 335 -3.47 -4.97 -15.01
N ALA A 336 -4.10 -5.08 -16.19
CA ALA A 336 -4.33 -3.95 -17.07
C ALA A 336 -5.31 -2.93 -16.43
N GLU A 337 -6.42 -3.39 -15.85
CA GLU A 337 -7.35 -2.49 -15.13
C GLU A 337 -6.66 -1.77 -13.96
N TYR A 338 -5.80 -2.44 -13.21
CA TYR A 338 -5.01 -1.80 -12.15
C TYR A 338 -3.97 -0.81 -12.68
N ALA A 339 -3.37 -1.08 -13.86
CA ALA A 339 -2.38 -0.19 -14.48
C ALA A 339 -3.00 1.06 -15.12
N GLU A 340 -4.20 0.94 -15.67
CA GLU A 340 -4.95 2.04 -16.32
C GLU A 340 -5.73 2.91 -15.33
N GLY A 341 -5.75 2.54 -14.04
CA GLY A 341 -6.50 3.24 -13.00
C GLY A 341 -7.97 2.83 -12.88
N SER A 342 -8.41 1.83 -13.64
CA SER A 342 -9.75 1.21 -13.61
C SER A 342 -9.96 0.25 -12.42
N GLY A 343 -8.88 -0.18 -11.75
CA GLY A 343 -8.95 -0.74 -10.39
C GLY A 343 -9.00 0.34 -9.28
N GLY A 344 -9.15 1.61 -9.68
CA GLY A 344 -9.44 2.73 -8.80
C GLY A 344 -10.84 2.64 -8.21
N PHE A 345 -11.00 3.24 -7.04
CA PHE A 345 -12.30 3.57 -6.46
C PHE A 345 -13.30 3.98 -7.55
N ALA A 346 -14.44 3.29 -7.61
CA ALA A 346 -15.58 3.75 -8.37
C ALA A 346 -15.98 5.14 -7.87
N CYS A 347 -15.66 6.16 -8.66
CA CYS A 347 -16.32 7.45 -8.62
C CYS A 347 -16.96 7.63 -9.99
N SER A 348 -18.24 7.25 -10.10
CA SER A 348 -19.12 7.86 -11.10
C SER A 348 -19.11 9.38 -10.90
N ASP A 349 -19.15 10.10 -12.01
CA ASP A 349 -19.11 11.56 -12.13
C ASP A 349 -19.69 12.32 -10.94
N SER A 350 -18.82 13.13 -10.32
CA SER A 350 -19.18 14.01 -9.21
C SER A 350 -19.90 15.25 -9.72
N SER A 351 -21.19 15.10 -9.96
CA SER A 351 -22.15 16.20 -9.94
C SER A 351 -23.47 15.72 -9.33
N SER A 352 -23.45 15.26 -8.06
CA SER A 352 -24.63 15.23 -7.13
C SER A 352 -24.49 14.32 -5.87
N VAL A 353 -23.38 14.32 -5.11
CA VAL A 353 -23.34 13.59 -3.81
C VAL A 353 -23.32 14.56 -2.62
N PRO A 354 -24.29 14.49 -1.68
CA PRO A 354 -24.40 15.41 -0.54
C PRO A 354 -23.25 15.28 0.49
N ALA A 355 -22.90 16.41 1.11
CA ALA A 355 -21.80 16.58 2.06
C ALA A 355 -21.78 15.54 3.21
N GLY A 356 -22.93 15.06 3.69
CA GLY A 356 -23.05 14.10 4.81
C GLY A 356 -22.27 12.80 4.66
N SER A 357 -21.95 12.39 3.43
CA SER A 357 -21.26 11.12 3.13
C SER A 357 -19.74 11.16 3.40
N ARG A 358 -19.10 12.32 3.35
CA ARG A 358 -17.63 12.44 3.49
C ARG A 358 -17.18 12.33 4.95
N GLN A 359 -17.87 13.03 5.85
CA GLN A 359 -17.58 13.01 7.29
C GLN A 359 -17.84 11.64 7.91
N ALA A 360 -18.94 10.99 7.48
CA ALA A 360 -19.26 9.62 7.84
C ALA A 360 -18.15 8.64 7.41
N ALA A 361 -17.62 8.78 6.19
CA ALA A 361 -16.50 7.95 5.71
C ALA A 361 -15.22 8.17 6.54
N THR A 362 -14.89 9.42 6.91
CA THR A 362 -13.75 9.74 7.78
C THR A 362 -13.88 9.08 9.16
N ALA A 363 -15.06 9.18 9.79
CA ALA A 363 -15.32 8.57 11.09
C ALA A 363 -15.18 7.04 11.03
N VAL A 364 -15.74 6.39 9.99
CA VAL A 364 -15.63 4.94 9.79
C VAL A 364 -14.19 4.49 9.57
N ALA A 365 -13.43 5.21 8.75
CA ALA A 365 -12.03 4.88 8.48
C ALA A 365 -11.18 4.96 9.75
N TRP A 366 -11.35 6.04 10.53
CA TRP A 366 -10.65 6.18 11.81
C TRP A 366 -11.06 5.08 12.80
N GLY A 367 -12.36 4.82 12.93
CA GLY A 367 -12.87 3.82 13.86
C GLY A 367 -12.34 2.41 13.58
N LYS A 368 -12.26 2.01 12.31
CA LYS A 368 -11.64 0.73 11.89
C LYS A 368 -10.16 0.65 12.29
N GLY A 369 -9.44 1.76 12.21
CA GLY A 369 -8.02 1.84 12.58
C GLY A 369 -7.74 1.75 14.09
N GLN A 370 -8.77 1.79 14.94
CA GLN A 370 -8.62 1.65 16.39
C GLN A 370 -8.87 0.23 16.89
N VAL A 371 -9.18 -0.73 16.01
CA VAL A 371 -9.40 -2.13 16.42
C VAL A 371 -8.17 -2.66 17.15
N GLY A 372 -8.40 -3.27 18.30
CA GLY A 372 -7.37 -3.73 19.23
C GLY A 372 -7.08 -2.78 20.39
N HIS A 373 -7.45 -1.49 20.31
CA HIS A 373 -7.24 -0.55 21.41
C HIS A 373 -8.01 -0.94 22.67
N PRO A 374 -7.41 -0.82 23.87
CA PRO A 374 -8.05 -1.22 25.12
C PRO A 374 -9.41 -0.55 25.34
N TYR A 375 -10.39 -1.33 25.80
CA TYR A 375 -11.60 -0.78 26.36
C TYR A 375 -11.41 -0.49 27.85
N ARG A 376 -11.81 0.70 28.30
CA ARG A 376 -11.93 1.03 29.72
C ARG A 376 -13.17 1.88 29.95
N PHE A 377 -14.01 1.47 30.89
CA PHE A 377 -15.22 2.21 31.23
C PHE A 377 -14.87 3.62 31.74
N GLY A 378 -15.46 4.65 31.13
CA GLY A 378 -15.19 6.05 31.44
C GLY A 378 -13.94 6.64 30.75
N ALA A 379 -13.21 5.87 29.94
CA ALA A 379 -12.02 6.37 29.27
C ALA A 379 -12.32 7.25 28.06
N GLU A 380 -11.49 8.28 27.86
CA GLU A 380 -11.66 9.34 26.86
C GLU A 380 -10.58 9.33 25.76
N GLY A 381 -9.71 8.32 25.75
CA GLY A 381 -8.56 8.21 24.86
C GLY A 381 -7.28 8.87 25.39
N PRO A 382 -6.18 8.80 24.63
CA PRO A 382 -6.02 7.99 23.41
C PRO A 382 -5.70 6.51 23.70
N ASP A 383 -5.29 6.19 24.93
CA ASP A 383 -4.74 4.86 25.26
C ASP A 383 -5.83 3.81 25.55
N ALA A 384 -7.04 4.25 25.84
CA ALA A 384 -8.21 3.39 26.02
C ALA A 384 -9.49 4.16 25.73
N TRP A 385 -10.52 3.44 25.31
CA TRP A 385 -11.80 4.04 24.93
C TRP A 385 -12.97 3.41 25.69
N ASP A 386 -13.97 4.21 26.05
CA ASP A 386 -15.34 3.72 26.22
C ASP A 386 -16.16 3.91 24.93
N SER A 387 -17.36 3.32 24.87
CA SER A 387 -18.19 3.31 23.66
C SER A 387 -18.46 4.71 23.09
N SER A 388 -18.84 5.63 23.98
CA SER A 388 -19.19 7.01 23.61
C SER A 388 -17.97 7.87 23.28
N ALA A 389 -16.86 7.73 24.01
CA ALA A 389 -15.61 8.43 23.72
C ALA A 389 -14.98 7.97 22.40
N PHE A 390 -15.09 6.67 22.07
CA PHE A 390 -14.66 6.13 20.79
C PHE A 390 -15.40 6.79 19.62
N VAL A 391 -16.74 6.80 19.69
CA VAL A 391 -17.57 7.42 18.63
C VAL A 391 -17.38 8.93 18.57
N GLN A 392 -17.21 9.59 19.72
CA GLN A 392 -16.89 11.00 19.82
C GLN A 392 -15.56 11.32 19.12
N ALA A 393 -14.52 10.54 19.40
CA ALA A 393 -13.21 10.71 18.76
C ALA A 393 -13.25 10.43 17.26
N ALA A 394 -14.02 9.43 16.82
CA ALA A 394 -14.22 9.12 15.41
C ALA A 394 -14.82 10.28 14.64
N TYR A 395 -15.91 10.86 15.16
CA TYR A 395 -16.57 12.00 14.52
C TYR A 395 -15.79 13.31 14.68
N ALA A 396 -15.01 13.47 15.75
CA ALA A 396 -14.10 14.61 15.89
C ALA A 396 -13.07 14.66 14.76
N LYS A 397 -12.62 13.52 14.22
CA LYS A 397 -11.74 13.48 13.01
C LYS A 397 -12.41 14.01 11.76
N SER A 398 -13.74 14.04 11.73
CA SER A 398 -14.53 14.62 10.65
C SER A 398 -14.93 16.07 10.89
N GLY A 399 -14.46 16.68 11.99
CA GLY A 399 -14.82 18.04 12.39
C GLY A 399 -16.18 18.14 13.10
N ILE A 400 -16.80 17.01 13.46
CA ILE A 400 -18.08 16.98 14.18
C ILE A 400 -17.83 16.65 15.65
N GLN A 401 -18.18 17.57 16.53
CA GLN A 401 -18.05 17.38 17.97
C GLN A 401 -19.32 16.75 18.53
N LEU A 402 -19.26 15.46 18.79
CA LEU A 402 -20.32 14.76 19.51
C LEU A 402 -20.20 15.01 21.02
N PRO A 403 -21.32 15.02 21.77
CA PRO A 403 -21.28 15.03 23.23
C PRO A 403 -20.60 13.81 23.83
N ARG A 404 -20.28 13.88 25.13
CA ARG A 404 -19.43 12.91 25.82
C ARG A 404 -20.08 11.54 26.03
N THR A 405 -21.37 11.49 26.37
CA THR A 405 -22.06 10.23 26.71
C THR A 405 -22.97 9.77 25.59
N ALA A 406 -23.19 8.46 25.45
CA ALA A 406 -24.06 7.89 24.42
C ALA A 406 -25.48 8.49 24.44
N ALA A 407 -26.05 8.70 25.64
CA ALA A 407 -27.34 9.35 25.80
C ALA A 407 -27.32 10.80 25.28
N GLN A 408 -26.30 11.59 25.65
CA GLN A 408 -26.16 12.96 25.14
C GLN A 408 -25.92 13.01 23.62
N GLN A 409 -25.21 12.04 23.05
CA GLN A 409 -25.02 11.91 21.61
C GLN A 409 -26.35 11.67 20.90
N ARG A 410 -27.16 10.73 21.40
CA ARG A 410 -28.51 10.49 20.89
C ARG A 410 -29.37 11.74 20.98
N ASP A 411 -29.42 12.38 22.15
CA ASP A 411 -30.25 13.57 22.38
C ASP A 411 -29.83 14.73 21.47
N TRP A 412 -28.53 14.91 21.25
CA TRP A 412 -27.99 15.91 20.33
C TRP A 412 -28.35 15.61 18.87
N LEU A 413 -28.33 14.35 18.45
CA LEU A 413 -28.79 13.96 17.10
C LEU A 413 -30.29 14.23 16.94
N ALA A 414 -31.09 13.93 17.97
CA ALA A 414 -32.51 14.21 17.99
C ALA A 414 -32.84 15.71 18.00
N SER A 415 -31.97 16.57 18.53
CA SER A 415 -32.16 18.02 18.56
C SER A 415 -31.88 18.73 17.22
N GLY A 416 -31.84 17.98 16.12
CA GLY A 416 -31.70 18.52 14.76
C GLY A 416 -30.32 18.29 14.12
N HIS A 417 -29.38 17.67 14.83
CA HIS A 417 -28.05 17.35 14.32
C HIS A 417 -27.93 15.94 13.72
N GLY A 418 -29.02 15.20 13.65
CA GLY A 418 -29.09 13.90 13.01
C GLY A 418 -30.39 13.67 12.27
N THR A 419 -30.45 12.56 11.55
CA THR A 419 -31.66 12.02 10.93
C THR A 419 -31.86 10.62 11.47
N ARG A 420 -33.03 10.34 12.04
CA ARG A 420 -33.38 9.00 12.51
C ARG A 420 -33.49 8.07 11.32
N ILE A 421 -32.90 6.89 11.42
CA ILE A 421 -32.82 5.89 10.35
C ILE A 421 -33.60 4.65 10.78
N GLU A 422 -34.41 4.13 9.86
CA GLU A 422 -35.12 2.87 10.09
C GLU A 422 -34.17 1.68 9.91
N PRO A 423 -34.30 0.61 10.72
CA PRO A 423 -33.48 -0.59 10.56
C PRO A 423 -33.59 -1.19 9.16
N GLY A 424 -32.47 -1.31 8.45
CA GLY A 424 -32.41 -1.72 7.04
C GLY A 424 -31.88 -0.61 6.12
N ASP A 425 -32.04 0.65 6.52
CA ASP A 425 -31.62 1.83 5.75
C ASP A 425 -30.28 2.42 6.23
N GLU A 426 -29.54 1.66 7.04
CA GLU A 426 -28.25 2.08 7.57
C GLU A 426 -27.23 2.25 6.46
N ARG A 427 -26.35 3.22 6.67
CA ARG A 427 -25.18 3.50 5.84
C ARG A 427 -23.94 3.48 6.71
N PRO A 428 -22.75 3.24 6.12
CA PRO A 428 -21.50 3.42 6.84
C PRO A 428 -21.44 4.80 7.49
N GLY A 429 -21.15 4.84 8.79
CA GLY A 429 -21.12 6.03 9.61
C GLY A 429 -22.36 6.22 10.48
N ASP A 430 -23.50 5.59 10.17
CA ASP A 430 -24.65 5.70 11.05
C ASP A 430 -24.32 5.15 12.46
N LEU A 431 -24.92 5.75 13.48
CA LEU A 431 -24.73 5.40 14.87
C LEU A 431 -25.90 4.56 15.35
N ILE A 432 -25.59 3.39 15.91
CA ILE A 432 -26.57 2.52 16.54
C ILE A 432 -26.46 2.69 18.04
N PHE A 433 -27.57 3.08 18.67
CA PHE A 433 -27.69 3.19 20.12
C PHE A 433 -28.43 1.97 20.65
N GLU A 434 -27.87 1.36 21.69
CA GLU A 434 -28.46 0.19 22.35
C GLU A 434 -28.88 0.50 23.78
N ASP A 435 -29.88 -0.26 24.24
CA ASP A 435 -30.34 -0.25 25.61
C ASP A 435 -29.23 -0.65 26.59
N SER A 436 -29.21 0.03 27.72
CA SER A 436 -28.21 -0.11 28.76
C SER A 436 -28.50 -1.27 29.71
N TYR A 437 -27.49 -1.64 30.48
CA TYR A 437 -27.62 -2.47 31.68
C TYR A 437 -28.43 -1.81 32.82
N LEU A 438 -28.88 -0.55 32.66
CA LEU A 438 -29.64 0.22 33.66
C LEU A 438 -31.16 0.07 33.54
N GLY A 439 -31.64 -0.76 32.62
CA GLY A 439 -33.06 -1.07 32.38
C GLY A 439 -33.49 -0.86 30.93
N PRO A 440 -34.71 -1.30 30.56
CA PRO A 440 -35.28 -1.04 29.25
C PRO A 440 -35.42 0.47 29.01
N ASP A 441 -35.34 0.89 27.75
CA ASP A 441 -35.55 2.27 27.29
C ASP A 441 -34.51 3.30 27.79
N LYS A 442 -33.29 2.87 28.10
CA LYS A 442 -32.18 3.77 28.49
C LYS A 442 -30.97 3.53 27.60
N VAL A 443 -30.56 4.55 26.85
CA VAL A 443 -29.35 4.51 26.01
C VAL A 443 -28.09 4.27 26.86
N GLY A 444 -27.43 3.13 26.67
CA GLY A 444 -26.21 2.76 27.42
C GLY A 444 -24.98 2.56 26.56
N TYR A 445 -25.18 2.34 25.27
CA TYR A 445 -24.11 1.89 24.39
C TYR A 445 -24.31 2.45 22.98
N VAL A 446 -23.21 2.70 22.29
CA VAL A 446 -23.21 3.28 20.94
C VAL A 446 -22.16 2.60 20.08
N MET A 447 -22.51 2.36 18.82
CA MET A 447 -21.66 1.70 17.83
C MET A 447 -21.63 2.48 16.52
N LEU A 448 -20.52 2.36 15.80
CA LEU A 448 -20.33 3.00 14.49
C LEU A 448 -20.50 1.98 13.37
N VAL A 449 -21.51 2.14 12.51
CA VAL A 449 -21.77 1.23 11.39
C VAL A 449 -20.63 1.30 10.38
N THR A 450 -20.10 0.13 10.01
CA THR A 450 -18.98 0.01 9.07
C THR A 450 -19.34 -0.67 7.76
N ASP A 451 -20.29 -1.61 7.81
CA ASP A 451 -20.82 -2.34 6.67
C ASP A 451 -22.28 -2.71 6.98
N PRO A 452 -23.26 -1.97 6.45
CA PRO A 452 -24.66 -2.21 6.74
C PRO A 452 -25.23 -3.47 6.09
N GLN A 453 -24.66 -3.90 4.95
CA GLN A 453 -25.10 -5.10 4.24
C GLN A 453 -24.74 -6.35 5.04
N ALA A 454 -23.54 -6.35 5.66
CA ALA A 454 -23.12 -7.41 6.56
C ALA A 454 -23.59 -7.19 8.02
N GLN A 455 -24.32 -6.12 8.30
CA GLN A 455 -24.75 -5.71 9.65
C GLN A 455 -23.58 -5.61 10.65
N ARG A 456 -22.45 -5.05 10.20
CA ARG A 456 -21.21 -4.91 10.99
C ARG A 456 -20.96 -3.48 11.42
N ALA A 457 -20.60 -3.34 12.69
CA ALA A 457 -20.14 -2.10 13.29
C ALA A 457 -18.74 -2.28 13.88
N VAL A 458 -18.11 -1.17 14.21
CA VAL A 458 -16.93 -1.11 15.08
C VAL A 458 -17.30 -0.35 16.33
N ALA A 459 -16.87 -0.86 17.48
CA ALA A 459 -17.16 -0.24 18.77
C ALA A 459 -16.11 -0.60 19.81
N ALA A 460 -15.95 0.27 20.80
CA ALA A 460 -15.25 -0.05 22.05
C ALA A 460 -16.20 -0.88 22.92
N GLN A 461 -16.01 -2.20 22.94
CA GLN A 461 -17.04 -3.12 23.44
C GLN A 461 -16.99 -3.33 24.96
N ASN A 462 -15.92 -3.97 25.43
CA ASN A 462 -15.72 -4.31 26.85
C ASN A 462 -14.26 -4.69 27.11
N PRO A 463 -13.81 -4.82 28.37
CA PRO A 463 -12.41 -5.11 28.68
C PRO A 463 -11.85 -6.43 28.11
N ARG A 464 -12.71 -7.37 27.68
CA ARG A 464 -12.28 -8.63 27.03
C ARG A 464 -12.13 -8.48 25.53
N LEU A 465 -13.02 -7.71 24.89
CA LEU A 465 -13.10 -7.58 23.43
C LEU A 465 -12.43 -6.31 22.90
N ASN A 466 -12.09 -5.35 23.77
CA ASN A 466 -11.46 -4.09 23.40
C ASN A 466 -12.28 -3.34 22.31
N VAL A 467 -11.65 -2.43 21.57
CA VAL A 467 -12.22 -1.94 20.31
C VAL A 467 -12.16 -3.07 19.29
N SER A 468 -13.30 -3.49 18.77
CA SER A 468 -13.37 -4.59 17.81
C SER A 468 -14.60 -4.50 16.94
N TYR A 469 -14.60 -5.30 15.87
CA TYR A 469 -15.78 -5.47 15.04
C TYR A 469 -16.86 -6.23 15.82
N THR A 470 -18.09 -5.77 15.67
CA THR A 470 -19.28 -6.43 16.22
C THR A 470 -20.36 -6.51 15.16
N THR A 471 -21.30 -7.44 15.36
CA THR A 471 -22.48 -7.58 14.50
C THR A 471 -23.67 -7.06 15.28
N TYR A 472 -24.52 -6.26 14.64
CA TYR A 472 -25.81 -5.86 15.22
C TYR A 472 -26.99 -6.66 14.65
N ALA A 473 -26.69 -7.75 13.94
CA ALA A 473 -27.69 -8.70 13.42
C ALA A 473 -28.53 -9.32 14.55
N GLY A 474 -27.88 -9.73 15.65
CA GLY A 474 -28.55 -10.28 16.84
C GLY A 474 -29.34 -9.22 17.62
N ALA A 475 -28.80 -8.01 17.78
CA ALA A 475 -29.45 -6.91 18.47
C ALA A 475 -30.77 -6.46 17.80
N ARG A 476 -30.87 -6.60 16.47
CA ARG A 476 -32.13 -6.42 15.72
C ARG A 476 -33.19 -7.46 16.07
N GLN A 477 -32.79 -8.69 16.37
CA GLN A 477 -33.72 -9.80 16.66
C GLN A 477 -34.16 -9.81 18.14
N THR A 478 -33.33 -9.27 19.05
CA THR A 478 -33.58 -9.26 20.50
C THR A 478 -34.16 -7.93 21.03
N ARG A 479 -34.54 -6.98 20.16
CA ARG A 479 -35.06 -5.64 20.52
C ARG A 479 -34.13 -4.78 21.40
N HIS A 480 -32.81 -4.94 21.28
CA HIS A 480 -31.87 -4.14 22.08
C HIS A 480 -31.34 -2.89 21.35
N ILE A 481 -31.67 -2.72 20.07
CA ILE A 481 -31.45 -1.45 19.37
C ILE A 481 -32.52 -0.46 19.82
N PHE A 482 -32.08 0.57 20.53
CA PHE A 482 -32.93 1.67 20.96
C PHE A 482 -33.26 2.56 19.75
N GLU A 483 -32.25 3.10 19.08
CA GLU A 483 -32.42 3.95 17.88
C GLU A 483 -31.18 3.91 16.97
N ILE A 484 -31.39 4.23 15.68
CA ILE A 484 -30.31 4.41 14.71
C ILE A 484 -30.37 5.84 14.17
N TRP A 485 -29.21 6.51 14.12
CA TRP A 485 -29.12 7.90 13.73
C TRP A 485 -27.99 8.13 12.73
N ARG A 486 -28.31 8.87 11.67
CA ARG A 486 -27.34 9.43 10.74
C ARG A 486 -26.94 10.82 11.18
N VAL A 487 -25.64 11.06 11.34
CA VAL A 487 -25.13 12.38 11.72
C VAL A 487 -25.29 13.38 10.57
N ARG A 488 -25.91 14.54 10.84
CA ARG A 488 -26.15 15.60 9.86
C ARG A 488 -24.95 16.53 9.83
N THR A 489 -24.38 16.73 8.65
CA THR A 489 -23.30 17.71 8.45
C THR A 489 -23.85 19.13 8.35
N PRO A 490 -23.22 20.13 8.98
CA PRO A 490 -23.61 21.52 8.81
C PRO A 490 -23.55 21.89 7.32
N THR A 491 -24.67 22.29 6.74
CA THR A 491 -24.68 22.96 5.44
C THR A 491 -24.06 24.33 5.61
N ALA A 492 -23.07 24.67 4.76
CA ALA A 492 -22.57 26.03 4.67
C ALA A 492 -23.75 26.98 4.44
N THR A 493 -24.03 27.84 5.41
CA THR A 493 -24.97 28.94 5.27
C THR A 493 -24.45 29.83 4.14
N SER A 494 -25.19 29.91 3.03
CA SER A 494 -24.96 30.96 2.05
C SER A 494 -25.32 32.29 2.71
N HIS A 495 -24.32 33.06 3.12
CA HIS A 495 -24.54 34.46 3.43
C HIS A 495 -24.81 35.18 2.09
N ARG A 496 -26.08 35.57 1.89
CA ARG A 496 -26.46 36.67 1.01
C ARG A 496 -26.13 38.00 1.68
#